data_AF-A0A2X0IIH7-F1
#
_entry.id   AF-A0A2X0IIH7-F1
#
_cell.length_a   1.000
_cell.length_b   1.000
_cell.length_c   1.000
_cell.angle_alpha   90.00
_cell.angle_beta   90.00
_cell.angle_gamma   90.00
#
_symmetry.space_group_name_H-M   'P 1'
#
loop_
_entity.id
_entity.type
_entity.pdbx_description
1 polymer ?
#
loop_
_entity_poly.entity_id
_entity_poly.type
_entity_poly.pdbx_seq_one_letter_code
_entity_poly.pdbx_strand_id
1 'polypeptide(L)'
;MLNAKRDRVRSFRNIILLTSLCMALLLAAWAILGAYDVQAGRILGFKDPTYPLGASPTRIDILIVELVGVTSAALVGAVALRNIDGTTQPFMVPAFLMLLKLPTGGISALLGLLLLRGGLVSAVQISHSSAAILAWAAIFGAGQELVTRLVDQKGRTLLQQANYSPIGIELASEESHRP
;
A
#
# COMPACT_ATOMS: atom_id res chain seq x y z
N MET A 1 -30.77 10.42 11.98
CA MET A 1 -29.33 10.57 12.34
C MET A 1 -28.50 9.30 12.08
N LEU A 2 -29.05 8.08 12.25
CA LEU A 2 -28.41 6.80 11.89
C LEU A 2 -27.97 6.67 10.42
N ASN A 3 -28.75 7.22 9.47
CA ASN A 3 -28.43 7.20 8.05
C ASN A 3 -27.11 7.94 7.74
N ALA A 4 -26.90 9.12 8.35
CA ALA A 4 -25.69 9.93 8.13
C ALA A 4 -24.38 9.24 8.59
N LYS A 5 -24.42 8.42 9.64
CA LYS A 5 -23.25 7.62 10.09
C LYS A 5 -22.95 6.48 9.12
N ARG A 6 -23.99 5.75 8.69
CA ARG A 6 -23.86 4.63 7.73
C ARG A 6 -23.38 5.11 6.37
N ASP A 7 -23.80 6.30 5.95
CA ASP A 7 -23.38 6.92 4.69
C ASP A 7 -21.91 7.39 4.74
N ARG A 8 -21.44 7.91 5.88
CA ARG A 8 -20.03 8.30 6.05
C ARG A 8 -19.08 7.11 5.99
N VAL A 9 -19.47 5.97 6.59
CA VAL A 9 -18.69 4.72 6.53
C VAL A 9 -18.69 4.12 5.12
N ARG A 10 -19.84 4.15 4.42
CA ARG A 10 -19.93 3.72 3.01
C ARG A 10 -19.07 4.60 2.09
N SER A 11 -19.12 5.91 2.28
CA SER A 11 -18.28 6.86 1.54
C SER A 11 -16.80 6.61 1.78
N PHE A 12 -16.39 6.43 3.04
CA PHE A 12 -15.02 6.10 3.40
C PHE A 12 -14.53 4.79 2.77
N ARG A 13 -15.35 3.72 2.84
CA ARG A 13 -15.06 2.45 2.16
C ARG A 13 -14.93 2.63 0.65
N ASN A 14 -15.85 3.37 0.03
CA ASN A 14 -15.86 3.59 -1.41
C ASN A 14 -14.64 4.39 -1.88
N ILE A 15 -14.21 5.38 -1.10
CA ILE A 15 -12.99 6.15 -1.36
C ILE A 15 -11.76 5.25 -1.28
N ILE A 16 -11.65 4.40 -0.25
CA ILE A 16 -10.53 3.46 -0.12
C ILE A 16 -10.50 2.48 -1.29
N LEU A 17 -11.65 1.89 -1.64
CA LEU A 17 -11.76 0.96 -2.75
C LEU A 17 -11.42 1.63 -4.08
N LEU A 18 -11.93 2.84 -4.32
CA LEU A 18 -11.63 3.61 -5.53
C LEU A 18 -10.14 3.95 -5.61
N THR A 19 -9.54 4.40 -4.51
CA THR A 19 -8.13 4.75 -4.47
C THR A 19 -7.24 3.52 -4.69
N SER A 20 -7.55 2.41 -4.01
CA SER A 20 -6.86 1.13 -4.19
C SER A 20 -6.99 0.64 -5.63
N LEU A 21 -8.17 0.74 -6.23
CA LEU A 21 -8.41 0.40 -7.63
C LEU A 21 -7.58 1.29 -8.57
N CYS A 22 -7.60 2.60 -8.38
CA CYS A 22 -6.79 3.53 -9.18
C CYS A 22 -5.29 3.21 -9.07
N MET A 23 -4.79 2.92 -7.88
CA MET A 23 -3.40 2.53 -7.67
C MET A 23 -3.07 1.17 -8.31
N ALA A 24 -3.96 0.21 -8.22
CA ALA A 24 -3.81 -1.09 -8.88
C ALA A 24 -3.79 -0.95 -10.41
N LEU A 25 -4.63 -0.07 -10.98
CA LEU A 25 -4.62 0.24 -12.40
C LEU A 25 -3.32 0.94 -12.83
N LEU A 26 -2.76 1.83 -11.99
CA LEU A 26 -1.46 2.44 -12.25
C LEU A 26 -0.33 1.40 -12.26
N LEU A 27 -0.33 0.46 -11.31
CA LEU A 27 0.60 -0.68 -11.35
C LEU A 27 0.42 -1.52 -12.61
N ALA A 28 -0.82 -1.88 -12.94
CA ALA A 28 -1.10 -2.61 -14.16
C ALA A 28 -0.61 -1.87 -15.40
N ALA A 29 -0.74 -0.54 -15.46
CA ALA A 29 -0.23 0.26 -16.56
C ALA A 29 1.30 0.18 -16.66
N TRP A 30 2.03 0.27 -15.54
CA TRP A 30 3.49 0.09 -15.51
C TRP A 30 3.91 -1.32 -15.96
N ALA A 31 3.25 -2.36 -15.46
CA ALA A 31 3.48 -3.74 -15.87
C ALA A 31 3.21 -3.95 -17.37
N ILE A 32 2.11 -3.39 -17.89
CA ILE A 32 1.73 -3.47 -19.31
C ILE A 32 2.77 -2.76 -20.18
N LEU A 33 3.22 -1.57 -19.79
CA LEU A 33 4.27 -0.83 -20.50
C LEU A 33 5.57 -1.66 -20.57
N GLY A 34 5.99 -2.27 -19.46
CA GLY A 34 7.14 -3.18 -19.43
C GLY A 34 6.96 -4.44 -20.28
N ALA A 35 5.73 -4.95 -20.36
CA ALA A 35 5.41 -6.10 -21.18
C ALA A 35 5.50 -5.80 -22.68
N TYR A 36 5.12 -4.61 -23.12
CA TYR A 36 5.20 -4.20 -24.52
C TYR A 36 6.63 -3.84 -24.94
N ASP A 37 7.35 -3.08 -24.13
CA ASP A 37 8.70 -2.62 -24.44
C ASP A 37 9.69 -2.98 -23.32
N VAL A 38 10.68 -3.80 -23.67
CA VAL A 38 11.80 -4.16 -22.81
C VAL A 38 12.62 -2.92 -22.39
N GLN A 39 12.62 -1.87 -23.22
CA GLN A 39 13.27 -0.61 -22.93
C GLN A 39 12.49 0.28 -21.94
N ALA A 40 11.23 -0.03 -21.62
CA ALA A 40 10.47 0.72 -20.62
C ALA A 40 11.17 0.72 -19.25
N GLY A 41 11.95 -0.33 -18.93
CA GLY A 41 12.80 -0.39 -17.74
C GLY A 41 13.82 0.76 -17.66
N ARG A 42 14.22 1.35 -18.79
CA ARG A 42 15.14 2.51 -18.83
C ARG A 42 14.52 3.74 -18.18
N ILE A 43 13.19 3.89 -18.18
CA ILE A 43 12.48 4.98 -17.49
C ILE A 43 12.71 4.90 -15.98
N LEU A 44 12.77 3.67 -15.44
CA LEU A 44 13.10 3.40 -14.03
C LEU A 44 14.62 3.42 -13.78
N GLY A 45 15.42 3.80 -14.77
CA GLY A 45 16.87 3.87 -14.71
C GLY A 45 17.56 2.51 -14.82
N PHE A 46 16.89 1.45 -15.30
CA PHE A 46 17.55 0.18 -15.60
C PHE A 46 18.45 0.36 -16.84
N LYS A 47 19.74 0.07 -16.66
CA LYS A 47 20.78 0.26 -17.67
C LYS A 47 21.79 -0.87 -17.57
N ASP A 48 22.32 -1.29 -18.71
CA ASP A 48 23.39 -2.27 -18.82
C ASP A 48 24.54 -1.96 -17.84
N PRO A 49 25.06 -2.95 -17.09
CA PRO A 49 24.70 -4.38 -17.10
C PRO A 49 23.69 -4.80 -16.00
N THR A 50 22.94 -3.88 -15.40
CA THR A 50 22.20 -4.12 -14.15
C THR A 50 20.69 -4.12 -14.29
N TYR A 51 20.10 -5.32 -14.44
CA TYR A 51 18.65 -5.53 -14.50
C TYR A 51 18.14 -6.36 -13.30
N PRO A 52 16.86 -6.20 -12.91
CA PRO A 52 16.26 -6.99 -11.83
C PRO A 52 16.37 -8.50 -12.00
N LEU A 53 16.21 -9.04 -13.22
CA LEU A 53 16.34 -10.48 -13.48
C LEU A 53 17.75 -10.95 -13.88
N GLY A 54 18.71 -10.05 -14.06
CA GLY A 54 20.10 -10.43 -14.36
C GLY A 54 20.78 -9.55 -15.39
N ALA A 55 21.45 -10.19 -16.35
CA ALA A 55 22.37 -9.53 -17.28
C ALA A 55 21.68 -8.89 -18.51
N SER A 56 20.43 -9.25 -18.78
CA SER A 56 19.68 -8.76 -19.95
C SER A 56 18.32 -8.20 -19.53
N PRO A 57 17.84 -7.14 -20.21
CA PRO A 57 16.54 -6.58 -19.89
C PRO A 57 15.43 -7.55 -20.30
N THR A 58 14.46 -7.74 -19.40
CA THR A 58 13.35 -8.67 -19.60
C THR A 58 12.03 -7.92 -19.45
N ARG A 59 11.01 -8.33 -20.25
CA ARG A 59 9.64 -7.76 -20.20
C ARG A 59 8.98 -7.81 -18.81
N ILE A 60 9.47 -8.67 -17.92
CA ILE A 60 8.94 -8.87 -16.57
C ILE A 60 9.77 -8.18 -15.48
N ASP A 61 10.79 -7.39 -15.83
CA ASP A 61 11.63 -6.67 -14.85
C ASP A 61 10.84 -5.67 -14.02
N ILE A 62 9.88 -4.97 -14.62
CA ILE A 62 8.99 -4.05 -13.91
C ILE A 62 8.05 -4.85 -13.00
N LEU A 63 7.45 -5.91 -13.53
CA LEU A 63 6.52 -6.75 -12.80
C LEU A 63 7.16 -7.40 -11.56
N ILE A 64 8.40 -7.88 -11.65
CA ILE A 64 9.06 -8.50 -10.49
C ILE A 64 9.31 -7.48 -9.37
N VAL A 65 9.65 -6.24 -9.74
CA VAL A 65 9.89 -5.16 -8.77
C VAL A 65 8.59 -4.79 -8.05
N GLU A 66 7.50 -4.68 -8.81
CA GLU A 66 6.17 -4.45 -8.27
C GLU A 66 5.75 -5.58 -7.32
N LEU A 67 5.93 -6.85 -7.73
CA LEU A 67 5.57 -8.01 -6.93
C LEU A 67 6.38 -8.09 -5.64
N VAL A 68 7.68 -7.77 -5.68
CA VAL A 68 8.50 -7.68 -4.47
C VAL A 68 8.00 -6.57 -3.56
N GLY A 69 7.70 -5.39 -4.10
CA GLY A 69 7.12 -4.27 -3.34
C GLY A 69 5.79 -4.61 -2.68
N VAL A 70 4.88 -5.26 -3.42
CA VAL A 70 3.58 -5.76 -2.93
C VAL A 70 3.75 -6.86 -1.89
N THR A 71 4.74 -7.75 -2.05
CA THR A 71 4.99 -8.82 -1.08
C THR A 71 5.49 -8.24 0.25
N SER A 72 6.43 -7.29 0.20
CA SER A 72 6.92 -6.57 1.39
C SER A 72 5.80 -5.77 2.05
N ALA A 73 4.93 -5.13 1.26
CA ALA A 73 3.71 -4.48 1.73
C ALA A 73 2.79 -5.39 2.53
N ALA A 74 2.51 -6.55 1.94
CA ALA A 74 1.62 -7.54 2.51
C ALA A 74 2.15 -8.03 3.85
N LEU A 75 3.47 -8.29 3.93
CA LEU A 75 4.13 -8.74 5.15
C LEU A 75 4.05 -7.69 6.27
N VAL A 76 4.41 -6.43 5.97
CA VAL A 76 4.33 -5.33 6.93
C VAL A 76 2.88 -5.08 7.37
N GLY A 77 1.94 -5.11 6.42
CA GLY A 77 0.51 -5.02 6.69
C GLY A 77 0.02 -6.13 7.63
N ALA A 78 0.40 -7.38 7.36
CA ALA A 78 0.01 -8.54 8.18
C ALA A 78 0.52 -8.41 9.62
N VAL A 79 1.77 -7.97 9.80
CA VAL A 79 2.32 -7.67 11.13
C VAL A 79 1.53 -6.56 11.83
N ALA A 80 1.11 -5.52 11.11
CA ALA A 80 0.28 -4.45 11.68
C ALA A 80 -1.12 -4.92 12.09
N LEU A 81 -1.71 -5.90 11.39
CA LEU A 81 -3.00 -6.48 11.75
C LEU A 81 -2.97 -7.38 12.98
N ARG A 82 -1.85 -8.08 13.22
CA ARG A 82 -1.75 -9.05 14.33
C ARG A 82 -1.99 -8.43 15.70
N ASN A 83 -1.83 -7.11 15.81
CA ASN A 83 -1.97 -6.33 17.03
C ASN A 83 -3.35 -5.67 17.16
N ILE A 84 -4.33 -6.03 16.32
CA ILE A 84 -5.70 -5.54 16.42
C ILE A 84 -6.52 -6.56 17.20
N ASP A 85 -6.87 -6.20 18.44
CA ASP A 85 -7.76 -7.00 19.27
C ASP A 85 -9.16 -7.12 18.63
N GLY A 86 -9.80 -8.28 18.82
CA GLY A 86 -11.00 -8.71 18.10
C GLY A 86 -12.06 -7.63 17.91
N THR A 87 -12.35 -7.28 16.65
CA THR A 87 -13.30 -6.21 16.35
C THR A 87 -14.70 -6.79 16.20
N THR A 88 -15.59 -6.51 17.15
CA THR A 88 -17.04 -6.80 17.06
C THR A 88 -17.78 -5.84 16.12
N GLN A 89 -17.09 -4.90 15.47
CA GLN A 89 -17.72 -3.91 14.59
C GLN A 89 -18.05 -4.49 13.19
N PRO A 90 -19.27 -4.29 12.68
CA PRO A 90 -19.72 -4.81 11.38
C PRO A 90 -19.03 -4.16 10.15
N PHE A 91 -18.08 -3.25 10.35
CA PHE A 91 -17.37 -2.54 9.29
C PHE A 91 -15.86 -2.77 9.44
N MET A 92 -15.35 -3.77 8.71
CA MET A 92 -13.94 -4.20 8.64
C MET A 92 -13.01 -3.15 8.01
N VAL A 93 -13.03 -1.92 8.50
CA VAL A 93 -12.15 -0.82 8.05
C VAL A 93 -10.66 -1.23 8.03
N PRO A 94 -10.13 -1.98 9.00
CA PRO A 94 -8.74 -2.45 8.94
C PRO A 94 -8.44 -3.32 7.70
N ALA A 95 -9.40 -4.13 7.26
CA ALA A 95 -9.26 -4.97 6.07
C ALA A 95 -9.28 -4.13 4.77
N PHE A 96 -10.11 -3.08 4.71
CA PHE A 96 -10.10 -2.17 3.56
C PHE A 96 -8.81 -1.35 3.47
N LEU A 97 -8.25 -0.93 4.61
CA LEU A 97 -6.96 -0.24 4.64
C LEU A 97 -5.81 -1.16 4.17
N MET A 98 -5.88 -2.47 4.44
CA MET A 98 -4.93 -3.42 3.85
C MET A 98 -4.99 -3.49 2.33
N LEU A 99 -6.20 -3.47 1.74
CA LEU A 99 -6.36 -3.45 0.29
C LEU A 99 -5.71 -2.22 -0.36
N LEU A 100 -5.60 -1.10 0.37
CA LEU A 100 -4.89 0.08 -0.10
C LEU A 100 -3.37 -0.06 0.01
N LYS A 101 -2.88 -0.75 1.05
CA LYS A 101 -1.44 -0.96 1.29
C LYS A 101 -0.78 -1.84 0.24
N LEU A 102 -1.49 -2.82 -0.30
CA LEU A 102 -0.95 -3.70 -1.35
C LEU A 102 -0.45 -2.92 -2.57
N PRO A 103 -1.29 -2.16 -3.29
CA PRO A 103 -0.83 -1.43 -4.47
C PRO A 103 0.10 -0.26 -4.11
N THR A 104 -0.07 0.35 -2.93
CA THR A 104 0.84 1.40 -2.46
C THR A 104 2.28 0.88 -2.31
N GLY A 105 2.46 -0.39 -1.93
CA GLY A 105 3.76 -1.04 -1.84
C GLY A 105 4.48 -1.19 -3.16
N GLY A 106 3.79 -1.71 -4.17
CA GLY A 106 4.33 -1.81 -5.52
C GLY A 106 4.75 -0.45 -6.06
N ILE A 107 3.91 0.57 -5.88
CA ILE A 107 4.20 1.94 -6.34
C ILE A 107 5.41 2.51 -5.59
N SER A 108 5.46 2.33 -4.27
CA SER A 108 6.60 2.82 -3.47
C SER A 108 7.92 2.16 -3.87
N ALA A 109 7.90 0.88 -4.26
CA ALA A 109 9.08 0.18 -4.76
C ALA A 109 9.58 0.77 -6.09
N LEU A 110 8.67 1.02 -7.05
CA LEU A 110 9.01 1.67 -8.32
C LEU A 110 9.56 3.08 -8.11
N LEU A 111 8.86 3.89 -7.32
CA LEU A 111 9.27 5.27 -7.04
C LEU A 111 10.60 5.31 -6.29
N GLY A 112 10.79 4.45 -5.30
CA GLY A 112 12.04 4.37 -4.53
C GLY A 112 13.24 4.02 -5.41
N LEU A 113 13.08 3.05 -6.31
CA LEU A 113 14.12 2.73 -7.30
C LEU A 113 14.36 3.86 -8.29
N LEU A 114 13.31 4.58 -8.71
CA LEU A 114 13.45 5.77 -9.55
C LEU A 114 14.22 6.88 -8.83
N LEU A 115 13.99 7.10 -7.53
CA LEU A 115 14.74 8.09 -6.73
C LEU A 115 16.22 7.70 -6.60
N LEU A 116 16.49 6.42 -6.36
CA LEU A 116 17.86 5.88 -6.27
C LEU A 116 18.61 5.99 -7.60
N ARG A 117 17.96 5.60 -8.71
CA ARG A 117 18.60 5.56 -10.04
C ARG A 117 18.55 6.90 -10.77
N GLY A 118 17.64 7.78 -10.41
CA GLY A 118 17.55 9.16 -10.90
C GLY A 118 18.62 10.09 -10.33
N GLY A 119 19.50 9.59 -9.46
CA GLY A 119 20.62 10.35 -8.89
C GLY A 119 20.23 11.34 -7.79
N LEU A 120 18.95 11.41 -7.42
CA LEU A 120 18.45 12.29 -6.36
C LEU A 120 19.06 11.91 -5.00
N VAL A 121 19.28 10.62 -4.78
CA VAL A 121 19.99 10.09 -3.61
C VAL A 121 21.34 9.55 -4.07
N SER A 122 22.31 10.44 -4.30
CA SER A 122 23.66 10.11 -4.77
C SER A 122 24.54 9.48 -3.68
N ALA A 123 24.07 9.44 -2.43
CA ALA A 123 24.83 9.00 -1.26
C ALA A 123 24.89 7.47 -1.06
N VAL A 124 24.08 6.70 -1.78
CA VAL A 124 24.05 5.23 -1.67
C VAL A 124 24.78 4.62 -2.87
N GLN A 125 25.96 4.05 -2.66
CA GLN A 125 26.59 3.20 -3.66
C GLN A 125 25.83 1.88 -3.74
N ILE A 126 24.89 1.80 -4.69
CA ILE A 126 24.12 0.60 -4.91
C ILE A 126 25.04 -0.40 -5.60
N SER A 127 25.26 -1.54 -4.93
CA SER A 127 25.96 -2.67 -5.56
C SER A 127 25.29 -2.99 -6.89
N HIS A 128 26.08 -3.19 -7.95
CA HIS A 128 25.63 -3.52 -9.31
C HIS A 128 25.00 -4.93 -9.43
N SER A 129 24.39 -5.43 -8.36
CA SER A 129 23.79 -6.75 -8.28
C SER A 129 22.28 -6.67 -8.42
N SER A 130 21.71 -7.57 -9.22
CA SER A 130 20.26 -7.77 -9.34
C SER A 130 19.58 -7.98 -7.98
N ALA A 131 20.25 -8.72 -7.08
CA ALA A 131 19.75 -8.93 -5.72
C ALA A 131 19.65 -7.63 -4.92
N ALA A 132 20.56 -6.68 -5.12
CA ALA A 132 20.52 -5.39 -4.45
C ALA A 132 19.32 -4.55 -4.92
N ILE A 133 18.98 -4.62 -6.22
CA ILE A 133 17.79 -3.93 -6.78
C ILE A 133 16.52 -4.46 -6.12
N LEU A 134 16.36 -5.78 -6.05
CA LEU A 134 15.19 -6.40 -5.43
C LEU A 134 15.14 -6.15 -3.92
N ALA A 135 16.29 -6.12 -3.24
CA ALA A 135 16.36 -5.75 -1.83
C ALA A 135 15.90 -4.30 -1.59
N TRP A 136 16.33 -3.36 -2.43
CA TRP A 136 15.84 -1.98 -2.36
C TRP A 136 14.36 -1.86 -2.69
N ALA A 137 13.87 -2.61 -3.68
CA ALA A 137 12.44 -2.68 -3.98
C ALA A 137 11.64 -3.15 -2.76
N ALA A 138 12.13 -4.17 -2.04
CA ALA A 138 11.52 -4.65 -0.80
C ALA A 138 11.55 -3.59 0.31
N ILE A 139 12.69 -2.91 0.51
CA ILE A 139 12.85 -1.86 1.52
C ILE A 139 11.87 -0.72 1.27
N PHE A 140 11.77 -0.22 0.05
CA PHE A 140 10.82 0.84 -0.28
C PHE A 140 9.37 0.35 -0.18
N GLY A 141 9.09 -0.85 -0.68
CA GLY A 141 7.80 -1.53 -0.55
C GLY A 141 7.31 -1.66 0.89
N ALA A 142 8.20 -1.96 1.82
CA ALA A 142 7.95 -1.95 3.27
C ALA A 142 7.84 -0.51 3.82
N GLY A 143 8.71 0.38 3.36
CA GLY A 143 8.80 1.79 3.77
C GLY A 143 7.53 2.59 3.54
N GLN A 144 6.62 2.14 2.69
CA GLN A 144 5.28 2.72 2.54
C GLN A 144 4.52 2.87 3.87
N GLU A 145 4.84 2.04 4.89
CA GLU A 145 4.16 2.09 6.19
C GLU A 145 4.30 3.47 6.83
N LEU A 146 5.43 4.15 6.58
CA LEU A 146 5.68 5.51 7.05
C LEU A 146 4.65 6.52 6.55
N VAL A 147 4.22 6.37 5.30
CA VAL A 147 3.23 7.26 4.66
C VAL A 147 1.80 6.81 5.00
N THR A 148 1.54 5.50 4.95
CA THR A 148 0.20 4.94 5.14
C THR A 148 -0.28 5.01 6.59
N ARG A 149 0.62 5.05 7.58
CA ARG A 149 0.27 5.27 9.00
C ARG A 149 -0.55 6.54 9.25
N LEU A 150 -0.31 7.62 8.50
CA LEU A 150 -1.07 8.87 8.64
C LEU A 150 -2.53 8.70 8.17
N VAL A 151 -2.73 7.93 7.11
CA VAL A 151 -4.07 7.58 6.59
C VAL A 151 -4.78 6.66 7.57
N ASP A 152 -4.06 5.66 8.11
CA ASP A 152 -4.58 4.74 9.12
C ASP A 152 -5.04 5.48 10.39
N GLN A 153 -4.25 6.45 10.87
CA GLN A 153 -4.61 7.29 12.03
C GLN A 153 -5.89 8.09 11.79
N LYS A 154 -6.00 8.77 10.64
CA LYS A 154 -7.22 9.51 10.28
C LYS A 154 -8.46 8.61 10.21
N GLY A 155 -8.32 7.41 9.63
CA GLY A 155 -9.39 6.41 9.58
C GLY A 155 -9.86 6.01 10.99
N ARG A 156 -8.94 5.77 11.92
CA ARG A 156 -9.24 5.43 13.32
C ARG A 156 -9.95 6.57 14.06
N THR A 157 -9.51 7.82 13.89
CA THR A 157 -10.15 8.98 14.52
C THR A 157 -11.59 9.18 14.04
N LEU A 158 -11.86 9.01 12.74
CA LEU A 158 -13.22 9.11 12.19
C LEU A 158 -14.14 8.02 12.74
N LEU A 159 -13.61 6.81 12.94
CA LEU A 159 -14.35 5.71 13.59
C LEU A 159 -14.63 5.99 15.07
N GLN A 160 -13.65 6.50 15.83
CA GLN A 160 -13.83 6.86 17.23
C GLN A 160 -14.87 7.97 17.40
N GLN A 161 -14.82 9.01 16.56
CA GLN A 161 -15.83 10.08 16.56
C GLN A 161 -17.25 9.56 16.23
N ALA A 162 -17.35 8.59 15.31
CA ALA A 162 -18.63 7.95 15.03
C ALA A 162 -19.16 7.14 16.23
N ASN A 163 -18.26 6.51 16.99
CA ASN A 163 -18.57 5.73 18.20
C ASN A 163 -18.93 6.60 19.42
N TYR A 164 -18.27 7.75 19.62
CA TYR A 164 -18.51 8.67 20.75
C TYR A 164 -19.69 9.62 20.58
N SER A 165 -20.34 9.66 19.41
CA SER A 165 -21.55 10.48 19.22
C SER A 165 -22.69 9.95 20.11
N PRO A 166 -23.59 10.81 20.66
CA PRO A 166 -24.57 10.47 21.71
C PRO A 166 -25.35 9.16 21.52
N ILE A 167 -25.62 8.77 20.28
CA ILE A 167 -26.24 7.47 19.91
C ILE A 167 -25.39 6.24 20.29
N GLY A 168 -24.07 6.33 20.26
CA GLY A 168 -23.17 5.24 20.69
C GLY A 168 -23.11 5.10 22.21
N ILE A 169 -23.32 6.20 22.95
CA ILE A 169 -23.52 6.17 24.40
C ILE A 169 -24.89 5.56 24.73
N GLU A 170 -25.92 5.89 23.94
CA GLU A 170 -27.28 5.38 24.11
C GLU A 170 -27.38 3.87 23.82
N LEU A 171 -26.76 3.39 22.73
CA LEU A 171 -26.69 1.96 22.41
C LEU A 171 -25.82 1.18 23.41
N ALA A 172 -24.70 1.74 23.89
CA ALA A 172 -23.91 1.11 24.94
C ALA A 172 -24.66 1.08 26.28
N SER A 173 -25.52 2.07 26.55
CA SER A 173 -26.39 2.09 27.73
C SER A 173 -27.56 1.11 27.63
N GLU A 174 -28.14 0.90 26.44
CA GLU A 174 -29.18 -0.12 26.19
C GLU A 174 -28.61 -1.54 26.24
N GLU A 175 -27.40 -1.76 25.73
CA GLU A 175 -26.73 -3.07 25.76
C GLU A 175 -26.30 -3.45 27.19
N SER A 176 -25.97 -2.46 28.03
CA SER A 176 -25.73 -2.65 29.47
C SER A 176 -27.01 -2.92 30.28
N HIS A 177 -28.20 -2.75 29.71
CA HIS A 177 -29.49 -2.91 30.39
C HIS A 177 -30.31 -4.12 29.90
N ARG A 178 -29.78 -4.91 28.96
CA ARG A 178 -30.36 -6.23 28.65
C ARG A 178 -29.82 -7.28 29.62
N PRO A 179 -30.69 -8.01 30.34
CA PRO A 179 -30.30 -9.08 31.25
C PRO A 179 -29.76 -10.32 30.52
#